data_AF-A0A2V9E096-F1
#
_entry.id   AF-A0A2V9E096-F1
#
_cell.length_a   1.000
_cell.length_b   1.000
_cell.length_c   1.000
_cell.angle_alpha   90.00
_cell.angle_beta   90.00
_cell.angle_gamma   90.00
#
_symmetry.space_group_name_H-M   'P 1'
#
loop_
_entity.id
_entity.type
_entity.pdbx_description
1 polymer ?
#
loop_
_entity_poly.entity_id
_entity_poly.type
_entity_poly.pdbx_seq_one_letter_code
_entity_poly.pdbx_strand_id
1 'polypeptide(L)'
;MIQETKILNQFVGGPRRPARRAGLTLLILALAALLVFSSGTASAQVLANTGAVSITIVGPIKAITVDTPGDPFSSGTISVGTIPLLVAGDYVVIIPRNLLIDMPNGDVLTLQQFVAGAKVSGLPIEGNGIATIQANKVADGRVLAGTVNIAKGGDILMGQVTFINHTDGYLRINGTANADLGGSMLRINDPAGVHTVQQGLGCSALGGPNCSPDTRFGANIGEGYTVAFNTGMPACIPRSAADALCPASNRTANKVVADSTRFAPIQVGDNLFATGNYETVNLVTFMSAWSVQVFDKLTTQNTPTQPDYVHISTARWEVPGFPSNRIRVQFVTGSGTDPQPVGIVSPRFDIFSMHRGQDNVPHELPFATSVNNPLTAIDFPPGSQLFQIHYDIDFNLLLAGLNRAELSACGPLINAGFPTVCPLGGTLEEEARIVSPVAREIIARTRHQKELNPGVVALNMKGAVTPTGQFLAPVDAHFPGFAEPELGTDKFTVSTPYIFEGVPWLLDRRVGVGGCVGACVNTPIPLSPFSISGLDPRTQVSPFSGTIPLPAAVRNQPVAFFPFGGVSGNAAVGLLTIPLVP
;
A
#
# COMPACT_ATOMS: atom_id res chain seq x y z
N MET A 1 57.47 -7.53 93.48
CA MET A 1 57.88 -8.95 93.64
C MET A 1 57.84 -9.56 92.25
N ILE A 2 59.00 -9.73 91.59
CA ILE A 2 59.77 -11.00 91.55
C ILE A 2 58.84 -12.09 90.97
N GLN A 3 59.00 -12.71 89.80
CA GLN A 3 60.17 -13.07 88.99
C GLN A 3 59.70 -13.55 87.60
N GLU A 4 60.50 -13.27 86.56
CA GLU A 4 61.02 -14.19 85.52
C GLU A 4 60.35 -15.58 85.34
N THR A 5 60.18 -16.17 84.15
CA THR A 5 61.22 -16.60 83.17
C THR A 5 60.46 -17.22 81.96
N LYS A 6 60.57 -16.73 80.71
CA LYS A 6 61.50 -17.13 79.61
C LYS A 6 61.23 -18.57 79.08
N ILE A 7 60.90 -18.77 77.79
CA ILE A 7 61.72 -19.35 76.67
C ILE A 7 60.74 -20.20 75.81
N LEU A 8 60.69 -20.31 74.47
CA LEU A 8 61.40 -19.76 73.30
C LEU A 8 60.59 -20.17 72.04
N ASN A 9 60.66 -19.36 70.98
CA ASN A 9 60.92 -19.70 69.56
C ASN A 9 60.12 -20.82 68.84
N GLN A 10 59.77 -20.75 67.56
CA GLN A 10 60.13 -19.87 66.43
C GLN A 10 59.28 -20.34 65.23
N PHE A 11 58.79 -19.43 64.39
CA PHE A 11 59.12 -19.30 62.96
C PHE A 11 58.07 -18.46 62.20
N VAL A 12 58.48 -17.23 61.85
CA VAL A 12 58.44 -16.59 60.51
C VAL A 12 57.13 -16.72 59.71
N GLY A 13 56.41 -15.65 59.33
CA GLY A 13 56.68 -14.23 59.48
C GLY A 13 55.63 -13.35 58.79
N GLY A 14 55.74 -12.04 59.06
CA GLY A 14 55.42 -10.97 58.10
C GLY A 14 53.95 -10.55 57.94
N PRO A 15 53.52 -9.39 58.50
CA PRO A 15 52.13 -8.95 58.51
C PRO A 15 51.79 -8.08 57.28
N ARG A 16 50.64 -8.32 56.64
CA ARG A 16 49.99 -7.33 55.78
C ARG A 16 48.98 -6.53 56.61
N ARG A 17 49.27 -5.24 56.80
CA ARG A 17 48.39 -4.24 57.43
C ARG A 17 47.09 -4.06 56.64
N PRO A 18 45.94 -3.78 57.30
CA PRO A 18 44.66 -3.61 56.65
C PRO A 18 44.48 -2.16 56.17
N ALA A 19 44.68 -1.92 54.87
CA ALA A 19 44.35 -0.64 54.22
C ALA A 19 43.42 -0.84 53.02
N ARG A 20 42.51 -1.82 53.09
CA ARG A 20 41.60 -2.17 51.97
C ARG A 20 40.10 -2.02 52.26
N ARG A 21 39.70 -1.60 53.46
CA ARG A 21 38.27 -1.52 53.82
C ARG A 21 37.64 -0.13 53.76
N ALA A 22 38.42 0.95 53.62
CA ALA A 22 37.86 2.30 53.45
C ALA A 22 37.69 2.71 51.97
N GLY A 23 38.58 2.24 51.09
CA GLY A 23 38.51 2.53 49.65
C GLY A 23 37.35 1.80 48.94
N LEU A 24 36.99 0.61 49.40
CA LEU A 24 35.92 -0.18 48.79
C LEU A 24 34.53 0.41 49.10
N THR A 25 34.31 0.95 50.30
CA THR A 25 33.04 1.58 50.69
C THR A 25 32.81 2.91 49.99
N LEU A 26 33.87 3.71 49.81
CA LEU A 26 33.80 4.95 49.03
C LEU A 26 33.64 4.69 47.53
N LEU A 27 34.26 3.63 46.99
CA LEU A 27 34.04 3.21 45.61
C LEU A 27 32.62 2.65 45.40
N ILE A 28 32.07 1.89 46.35
CA ILE A 28 30.70 1.37 46.28
C ILE A 28 29.67 2.50 46.41
N LEU A 29 29.90 3.51 47.26
CA LEU A 29 29.03 4.69 47.35
C LEU A 29 29.12 5.58 46.11
N ALA A 30 30.31 5.73 45.50
CA ALA A 30 30.47 6.46 44.24
C ALA A 30 29.89 5.69 43.04
N LEU A 31 29.98 4.36 43.02
CA LEU A 31 29.38 3.50 42.00
C LEU A 31 27.86 3.42 42.16
N ALA A 32 27.35 3.42 43.40
CA ALA A 32 25.91 3.52 43.68
C ALA A 32 25.37 4.91 43.33
N ALA A 33 26.11 5.99 43.58
CA ALA A 33 25.75 7.33 43.12
C ALA A 33 25.77 7.41 41.58
N LEU A 34 26.78 6.85 40.90
CA LEU A 34 26.79 6.79 39.42
C LEU A 34 25.69 5.91 38.83
N LEU A 35 25.30 4.81 39.51
CA LEU A 35 24.20 3.93 39.10
C LEU A 35 22.82 4.56 39.33
N VAL A 36 22.67 5.42 40.34
CA VAL A 36 21.43 6.17 40.60
C VAL A 36 21.27 7.38 39.66
N PHE A 37 22.37 7.92 39.10
CA PHE A 37 22.33 8.95 38.06
C PHE A 37 22.31 8.41 36.62
N SER A 38 22.49 7.11 36.38
CA SER A 38 22.34 6.50 35.04
C SER A 38 20.95 5.89 34.78
N SER A 39 20.11 5.76 35.81
CA SER A 39 18.70 5.44 35.69
C SER A 39 17.87 6.71 35.84
N GLY A 40 18.11 7.69 34.96
CA GLY A 40 17.08 8.66 34.66
C GLY A 40 15.94 7.89 34.00
N THR A 41 14.95 7.46 34.78
CA THR A 41 13.60 7.35 34.23
C THR A 41 13.31 8.73 33.67
N ALA A 42 13.49 8.88 32.36
CA ALA A 42 12.90 10.00 31.65
C ALA A 42 11.44 9.96 32.06
N SER A 43 11.04 10.91 32.92
CA SER A 43 9.63 11.11 33.20
C SER A 43 9.03 11.35 31.84
N ALA A 44 8.26 10.38 31.36
CA ALA A 44 7.61 10.43 30.07
C ALA A 44 6.82 11.74 30.07
N GLN A 45 7.30 12.72 29.32
CA GLN A 45 6.51 13.91 29.06
C GLN A 45 5.31 13.40 28.28
N VAL A 46 4.14 13.43 28.92
CA VAL A 46 2.86 13.44 28.22
C VAL A 46 2.98 14.59 27.23
N LEU A 47 3.22 14.26 25.95
CA LEU A 47 3.36 15.28 24.93
C LEU A 47 2.04 16.07 24.89
N ALA A 48 2.13 17.39 25.00
CA ALA A 48 0.98 18.26 24.90
C ALA A 48 0.28 17.99 23.56
N ASN A 49 -1.03 17.71 23.63
CA ASN A 49 -1.87 17.61 22.45
C ASN A 49 -1.69 18.91 21.64
N THR A 50 -1.20 18.81 20.40
CA THR A 50 -0.85 19.94 19.54
C THR A 50 -2.06 20.76 19.09
N GLY A 51 -3.26 20.41 19.57
CA GLY A 51 -4.53 20.94 19.11
C GLY A 51 -4.91 20.41 17.72
N ALA A 52 -4.08 19.55 17.13
CA ALA A 52 -4.38 18.86 15.89
C ALA A 52 -5.17 17.58 16.15
N VAL A 53 -6.25 17.37 15.40
CA VAL A 53 -7.12 16.20 15.53
C VAL A 53 -7.29 15.55 14.17
N SER A 54 -7.27 14.22 14.12
CA SER A 54 -7.52 13.47 12.89
C SER A 54 -8.96 13.67 12.40
N ILE A 55 -9.12 13.78 11.09
CA ILE A 55 -10.42 13.81 10.44
C ILE A 55 -10.34 13.06 9.13
N THR A 56 -11.22 12.07 8.96
CA THR A 56 -11.47 11.44 7.66
C THR A 56 -12.71 12.06 7.04
N ILE A 57 -12.57 12.56 5.82
CA ILE A 57 -13.62 13.22 5.06
C ILE A 57 -13.91 12.34 3.85
N VAL A 58 -15.15 11.85 3.77
CA VAL A 58 -15.64 11.07 2.63
C VAL A 58 -16.92 11.69 2.11
N GLY A 59 -16.98 11.92 0.81
CA GLY A 59 -18.22 12.37 0.17
C GLY A 59 -18.03 13.00 -1.20
N PRO A 60 -19.12 13.47 -1.81
CA PRO A 60 -19.08 14.15 -3.09
C PRO A 60 -18.24 15.42 -3.04
N ILE A 61 -17.36 15.57 -4.01
CA ILE A 61 -16.64 16.80 -4.29
C ILE A 61 -17.67 17.86 -4.69
N LYS A 62 -17.57 19.06 -4.11
CA LYS A 62 -18.42 20.22 -4.40
C LYS A 62 -17.70 21.32 -5.15
N ALA A 63 -16.41 21.49 -4.87
CA ALA A 63 -15.56 22.44 -5.56
C ALA A 63 -14.11 21.99 -5.52
N ILE A 64 -13.35 22.33 -6.56
CA ILE A 64 -11.88 22.20 -6.55
C ILE A 64 -11.26 23.52 -7.02
N THR A 65 -10.22 23.96 -6.31
CA THR A 65 -9.41 25.12 -6.71
C THR A 65 -7.94 24.77 -6.74
N VAL A 66 -7.18 25.47 -7.59
CA VAL A 66 -5.72 25.37 -7.67
C VAL A 66 -5.17 26.79 -7.52
N ASP A 67 -4.28 27.00 -6.56
CA ASP A 67 -3.79 28.34 -6.21
C ASP A 67 -2.98 28.97 -7.35
N THR A 68 -2.20 28.15 -8.07
CA THR A 68 -1.39 28.58 -9.21
C THR A 68 -1.53 27.57 -10.36
N PRO A 69 -2.46 27.80 -11.32
CA PRO A 69 -2.78 26.84 -12.38
C PRO A 69 -1.60 26.43 -13.28
N GLY A 70 -0.57 27.28 -13.38
CA GLY A 70 0.64 27.00 -14.16
C GLY A 70 1.71 26.18 -13.43
N ASP A 71 1.53 25.91 -12.14
CA ASP A 71 2.47 25.13 -11.32
C ASP A 71 1.92 23.72 -11.07
N PRO A 72 2.54 22.66 -11.65
CA PRO A 72 2.06 21.29 -11.48
C PRO A 72 1.91 20.86 -10.03
N PHE A 73 2.71 21.41 -9.11
CA PHE A 73 2.71 21.00 -7.72
C PHE A 73 2.00 21.98 -6.80
N SER A 74 1.23 22.91 -7.38
CA SER A 74 0.51 23.94 -6.63
C SER A 74 -0.39 23.36 -5.54
N SER A 75 -0.54 24.15 -4.48
CA SER A 75 -1.55 23.95 -3.46
C SER A 75 -2.94 24.27 -4.03
N GLY A 76 -3.97 23.93 -3.27
CA GLY A 76 -5.34 24.34 -3.56
C GLY A 76 -6.30 23.85 -2.50
N THR A 77 -7.58 23.84 -2.83
CA THR A 77 -8.61 23.31 -1.93
C THR A 77 -9.57 22.37 -2.63
N ILE A 78 -10.05 21.39 -1.88
CA ILE A 78 -11.19 20.55 -2.26
C ILE A 78 -12.30 20.77 -1.23
N SER A 79 -13.45 21.22 -1.71
CA SER A 79 -14.67 21.29 -0.91
C SER A 79 -15.40 19.96 -1.05
N VAL A 80 -15.73 19.30 0.06
CA VAL A 80 -16.42 18.00 0.07
C VAL A 80 -17.69 18.12 0.90
N GLY A 81 -18.83 17.73 0.34
CA GLY A 81 -20.05 17.54 1.12
C GLY A 81 -20.00 16.18 1.81
N THR A 82 -20.06 16.12 3.14
CA THR A 82 -19.93 14.83 3.83
C THR A 82 -21.19 14.00 3.81
N ILE A 83 -20.99 12.68 3.73
CA ILE A 83 -21.97 11.66 4.10
C ILE A 83 -21.49 11.13 5.47
N PRO A 84 -22.20 11.32 6.59
CA PRO A 84 -21.59 11.06 7.89
C PRO A 84 -21.63 9.57 8.23
N LEU A 85 -20.49 9.09 8.74
CA LEU A 85 -20.51 8.16 9.86
C LEU A 85 -20.64 8.91 11.21
N LEU A 86 -20.25 10.19 11.33
CA LEU A 86 -20.32 10.92 12.63
C LEU A 86 -20.59 12.45 12.63
N VAL A 87 -20.34 13.25 11.57
CA VAL A 87 -20.69 14.70 11.55
C VAL A 87 -21.11 15.15 10.14
N ALA A 88 -22.32 15.72 9.99
CA ALA A 88 -22.79 16.31 8.75
C ALA A 88 -22.21 17.72 8.55
N GLY A 89 -21.67 18.01 7.37
CA GLY A 89 -21.18 19.34 7.01
C GLY A 89 -20.36 19.38 5.71
N ASP A 90 -20.18 20.58 5.19
CA ASP A 90 -19.26 20.82 4.08
C ASP A 90 -17.88 21.15 4.64
N TYR A 91 -16.86 20.44 4.16
CA TYR A 91 -15.48 20.69 4.56
C TYR A 91 -14.71 21.28 3.40
N VAL A 92 -14.01 22.38 3.66
CA VAL A 92 -12.97 22.90 2.76
C VAL A 92 -11.65 22.36 3.25
N VAL A 93 -11.04 21.47 2.46
CA VAL A 93 -9.76 20.86 2.80
C VAL A 93 -8.67 21.50 1.98
N ILE A 94 -7.60 21.93 2.66
CA ILE A 94 -6.39 22.42 2.01
C ILE A 94 -5.61 21.21 1.53
N ILE A 95 -5.30 21.21 0.24
CA ILE A 95 -4.42 20.25 -0.39
C ILE A 95 -3.04 20.87 -0.41
N PRO A 96 -2.09 20.38 0.41
CA PRO A 96 -0.75 20.94 0.43
C PRO A 96 -0.08 20.90 -0.93
N ARG A 97 0.80 21.87 -1.16
CA ARG A 97 1.80 21.80 -2.21
C ARG A 97 2.51 20.46 -2.11
N ASN A 98 2.79 19.86 -3.27
CA ASN A 98 3.50 18.60 -3.41
C ASN A 98 2.71 17.35 -3.00
N LEU A 99 1.47 17.47 -2.48
CA LEU A 99 0.63 16.31 -2.24
C LEU A 99 0.17 15.71 -3.56
N LEU A 100 0.17 14.37 -3.62
CA LEU A 100 -0.30 13.62 -4.77
C LEU A 100 -1.60 12.90 -4.42
N ILE A 101 -2.50 12.87 -5.39
CA ILE A 101 -3.82 12.27 -5.36
C ILE A 101 -3.72 10.87 -5.94
N ASP A 102 -4.20 9.89 -5.18
CA ASP A 102 -4.35 8.51 -5.64
C ASP A 102 -5.62 8.37 -6.49
N MET A 103 -5.45 7.79 -7.67
CA MET A 103 -6.52 7.50 -8.61
C MET A 103 -6.89 6.01 -8.55
N PRO A 104 -8.14 5.64 -8.87
CA PRO A 104 -8.60 4.25 -8.74
C PRO A 104 -7.85 3.27 -9.66
N ASN A 105 -7.29 3.77 -10.76
CA ASN A 105 -6.49 2.98 -11.69
C ASN A 105 -5.04 2.79 -11.24
N GLY A 106 -4.66 3.24 -10.04
CA GLY A 106 -3.29 3.17 -9.54
C GLY A 106 -2.39 4.29 -10.05
N ASP A 107 -2.88 5.19 -10.90
CA ASP A 107 -2.14 6.41 -11.23
C ASP A 107 -2.10 7.36 -10.04
N VAL A 108 -1.10 8.24 -10.07
CA VAL A 108 -0.88 9.26 -9.05
C VAL A 108 -0.75 10.60 -9.75
N LEU A 109 -1.63 11.55 -9.40
CA LEU A 109 -1.70 12.87 -10.03
C LEU A 109 -1.50 13.97 -9.00
N THR A 110 -0.87 15.07 -9.40
CA THR A 110 -0.97 16.32 -8.63
C THR A 110 -2.37 16.92 -8.74
N LEU A 111 -2.73 17.81 -7.81
CA LEU A 111 -4.00 18.55 -7.89
C LEU A 111 -4.14 19.32 -9.22
N GLN A 112 -3.06 19.96 -9.67
CA GLN A 112 -3.06 20.70 -10.93
C GLN A 112 -3.26 19.77 -12.12
N GLN A 113 -2.54 18.65 -12.21
CA GLN A 113 -2.69 17.68 -13.30
C GLN A 113 -4.09 17.07 -13.30
N PHE A 114 -4.63 16.78 -12.13
CA PHE A 114 -5.99 16.29 -11.98
C PHE A 114 -6.99 17.28 -12.56
N VAL A 115 -6.93 18.57 -12.19
CA VAL A 115 -7.83 19.61 -12.70
C VAL A 115 -7.63 19.86 -14.20
N ALA A 116 -6.37 19.96 -14.65
CA ALA A 116 -6.05 20.20 -16.07
C ALA A 116 -6.42 19.03 -16.99
N GLY A 117 -6.45 17.81 -16.45
CA GLY A 117 -6.75 16.57 -17.18
C GLY A 117 -8.23 16.29 -17.40
N ALA A 118 -9.17 17.09 -16.88
CA ALA A 118 -10.61 16.85 -17.03
C ALA A 118 -11.07 16.89 -18.50
N LYS A 119 -11.87 15.90 -18.93
CA LYS A 119 -12.42 15.78 -20.30
C LYS A 119 -13.93 15.46 -20.33
N VAL A 120 -14.53 15.73 -21.50
CA VAL A 120 -15.87 15.39 -22.06
C VAL A 120 -17.15 15.80 -21.34
N SER A 121 -17.27 15.80 -20.01
CA SER A 121 -18.61 16.07 -19.45
C SER A 121 -18.90 17.55 -19.21
N GLY A 122 -17.90 18.43 -19.17
CA GLY A 122 -18.09 19.88 -18.91
C GLY A 122 -18.71 20.20 -17.54
N LEU A 123 -19.16 19.19 -16.79
CA LEU A 123 -19.35 19.27 -15.36
C LEU A 123 -17.96 19.11 -14.75
N PRO A 124 -17.54 20.01 -13.87
CA PRO A 124 -16.45 19.69 -12.97
C PRO A 124 -16.77 18.33 -12.33
N ILE A 125 -15.77 17.57 -11.89
CA ILE A 125 -16.02 16.35 -11.12
C ILE A 125 -16.95 16.60 -9.90
N GLU A 126 -17.14 17.86 -9.53
CA GLU A 126 -18.17 18.37 -8.64
C GLU A 126 -19.53 17.70 -8.86
N GLY A 127 -20.10 17.20 -7.76
CA GLY A 127 -21.37 16.47 -7.73
C GLY A 127 -21.28 15.00 -8.14
N ASN A 128 -20.20 14.56 -8.81
CA ASN A 128 -20.08 13.20 -9.34
C ASN A 128 -18.86 12.43 -8.85
N GLY A 129 -17.80 13.08 -8.38
CA GLY A 129 -16.65 12.40 -7.76
C GLY A 129 -16.76 12.34 -6.26
N ILE A 130 -16.26 11.26 -5.69
CA ILE A 130 -16.14 11.03 -4.26
C ILE A 130 -14.68 11.20 -3.90
N ALA A 131 -14.41 12.10 -2.95
CA ALA A 131 -13.11 12.22 -2.33
C ALA A 131 -13.10 11.45 -1.01
N THR A 132 -12.04 10.70 -0.77
CA THR A 132 -11.68 10.13 0.53
C THR A 132 -10.38 10.80 0.96
N ILE A 133 -10.44 11.60 2.01
CA ILE A 133 -9.33 12.44 2.47
C ILE A 133 -9.05 12.14 3.94
N GLN A 134 -7.84 11.72 4.26
CA GLN A 134 -7.35 11.68 5.64
C GLN A 134 -6.56 12.96 5.89
N ALA A 135 -6.95 13.70 6.91
CA ALA A 135 -6.44 15.03 7.20
C ALA A 135 -6.27 15.25 8.70
N ASN A 136 -5.46 16.25 9.07
CA ASN A 136 -5.43 16.79 10.42
C ASN A 136 -6.10 18.16 10.43
N LYS A 137 -7.05 18.36 11.34
CA LYS A 137 -7.60 19.68 11.67
C LYS A 137 -6.71 20.32 12.73
N VAL A 138 -6.02 21.40 12.37
CA VAL A 138 -5.11 22.12 13.29
C VAL A 138 -5.88 23.11 14.18
N ALA A 139 -5.22 23.61 15.23
CA ALA A 139 -5.84 24.46 16.26
C ALA A 139 -6.50 25.75 15.73
N ASP A 140 -6.01 26.29 14.61
CA ASP A 140 -6.58 27.47 13.94
C ASP A 140 -7.85 27.16 13.12
N GLY A 141 -8.27 25.90 13.08
CA GLY A 141 -9.48 25.44 12.39
C GLY A 141 -9.25 24.96 10.95
N ARG A 142 -8.06 25.18 10.36
CA ARG A 142 -7.74 24.67 9.02
C ARG A 142 -7.70 23.14 9.02
N VAL A 143 -8.11 22.56 7.89
CA VAL A 143 -8.03 21.11 7.65
C VAL A 143 -6.99 20.87 6.57
N LEU A 144 -5.92 20.17 6.91
CA LEU A 144 -4.78 19.92 6.03
C LEU A 144 -4.78 18.44 5.62
N ALA A 145 -4.83 18.16 4.32
CA ALA A 145 -4.77 16.79 3.82
C ALA A 145 -3.37 16.18 3.99
N GLY A 146 -3.31 14.91 4.40
CA GLY A 146 -2.11 14.10 4.32
C GLY A 146 -2.20 13.02 3.23
N THR A 147 -3.40 12.50 2.96
CA THR A 147 -3.67 11.63 1.81
C THR A 147 -4.99 12.05 1.15
N VAL A 148 -5.06 11.85 -0.17
CA VAL A 148 -6.26 12.14 -0.96
C VAL A 148 -6.42 11.03 -1.98
N ASN A 149 -7.54 10.33 -1.92
CA ASN A 149 -8.00 9.45 -2.98
C ASN A 149 -9.24 10.08 -3.63
N ILE A 150 -9.27 10.11 -4.97
CA ILE A 150 -10.44 10.56 -5.71
C ILE A 150 -10.90 9.44 -6.63
N ALA A 151 -12.11 8.96 -6.37
CA ALA A 151 -12.85 8.13 -7.31
C ALA A 151 -13.92 8.99 -7.99
N LYS A 152 -14.16 8.77 -9.27
CA LYS A 152 -15.40 9.25 -9.88
C LYS A 152 -16.49 8.25 -9.45
N GLY A 153 -17.61 8.77 -8.94
CA GLY A 153 -18.86 8.09 -8.54
C GLY A 153 -18.80 6.59 -8.59
N GLY A 154 -18.38 5.97 -7.47
CA GLY A 154 -18.08 4.53 -7.29
C GLY A 154 -19.27 3.61 -7.47
N ASP A 155 -19.94 3.76 -8.62
CA ASP A 155 -21.04 2.97 -9.08
C ASP A 155 -20.53 1.55 -9.31
N ILE A 156 -21.40 0.62 -8.98
CA ILE A 156 -21.15 -0.79 -9.14
C ILE A 156 -22.24 -1.31 -10.07
N LEU A 157 -21.82 -1.93 -11.17
CA LEU A 157 -22.70 -2.67 -12.06
C LEU A 157 -22.35 -4.15 -11.96
N MET A 158 -23.29 -4.93 -11.42
CA MET A 158 -23.17 -6.38 -11.35
C MET A 158 -24.27 -7.05 -12.16
N GLY A 159 -23.91 -8.16 -12.79
CA GLY A 159 -24.90 -9.03 -13.42
C GLY A 159 -24.35 -9.83 -14.57
N GLN A 160 -25.28 -10.43 -15.30
CA GLN A 160 -24.97 -11.27 -16.42
C GLN A 160 -24.80 -10.44 -17.69
N VAL A 161 -23.77 -10.76 -18.48
CA VAL A 161 -23.60 -10.28 -19.84
C VAL A 161 -24.68 -10.92 -20.71
N THR A 162 -25.59 -10.09 -21.22
CA THR A 162 -26.73 -10.53 -22.03
C THR A 162 -26.52 -10.31 -23.52
N PHE A 163 -25.69 -9.32 -23.89
CA PHE A 163 -25.35 -9.03 -25.27
C PHE A 163 -23.97 -8.36 -25.35
N ILE A 164 -23.27 -8.58 -26.47
CA ILE A 164 -21.97 -8.00 -26.78
C ILE A 164 -22.05 -7.37 -28.18
N ASN A 165 -21.74 -6.08 -28.28
CA ASN A 165 -21.51 -5.45 -29.58
C ASN A 165 -20.01 -5.54 -29.89
N HIS A 166 -19.64 -6.51 -30.75
CA HIS A 166 -18.27 -6.73 -31.17
C HIS A 166 -17.70 -5.60 -32.05
N THR A 167 -18.57 -4.86 -32.74
CA THR A 167 -18.17 -3.75 -33.62
C THR A 167 -17.85 -2.51 -32.82
N ASP A 168 -18.70 -2.15 -31.86
CA ASP A 168 -18.61 -0.89 -31.11
C ASP A 168 -17.93 -1.05 -29.73
N GLY A 169 -17.70 -2.29 -29.29
CA GLY A 169 -16.88 -2.61 -28.13
C GLY A 169 -17.57 -2.40 -26.78
N TYR A 170 -18.88 -2.63 -26.69
CA TYR A 170 -19.67 -2.51 -25.45
C TYR A 170 -20.47 -3.77 -25.11
N LEU A 171 -20.90 -3.86 -23.85
CA LEU A 171 -21.71 -4.96 -23.31
C LEU A 171 -23.08 -4.46 -22.85
N ARG A 172 -24.07 -5.35 -22.81
CA ARG A 172 -25.32 -5.16 -22.06
C ARG A 172 -25.38 -6.08 -20.86
N ILE A 173 -25.60 -5.51 -19.69
CA ILE A 173 -25.72 -6.23 -18.42
C ILE A 173 -27.19 -6.30 -18.02
N ASN A 174 -27.69 -7.50 -17.72
CA ASN A 174 -29.08 -7.76 -17.32
C ASN A 174 -30.13 -7.22 -18.32
N GLY A 175 -29.84 -7.29 -19.62
CA GLY A 175 -30.76 -6.94 -20.70
C GLY A 175 -31.51 -8.15 -21.26
N THR A 176 -31.98 -8.01 -22.49
CA THR A 176 -32.60 -9.11 -23.24
C THR A 176 -31.50 -10.01 -23.80
N ALA A 177 -31.59 -11.33 -23.55
CA ALA A 177 -30.57 -12.27 -23.99
C ALA A 177 -30.36 -12.22 -25.52
N ASN A 178 -29.10 -12.08 -25.93
CA ASN A 178 -28.62 -11.98 -27.31
C ASN A 178 -29.20 -10.81 -28.13
N ALA A 179 -29.75 -9.78 -27.47
CA ALA A 179 -30.27 -8.59 -28.14
C ALA A 179 -29.71 -7.31 -27.50
N ASP A 180 -29.45 -6.30 -28.33
CA ASP A 180 -29.06 -4.97 -27.88
C ASP A 180 -30.27 -4.18 -27.33
N LEU A 181 -30.92 -4.72 -26.31
CA LEU A 181 -32.18 -4.19 -25.78
C LEU A 181 -32.29 -4.40 -24.28
N GLY A 182 -32.70 -3.36 -23.56
CA GLY A 182 -32.82 -3.37 -22.09
C GLY A 182 -31.45 -3.40 -21.39
N GLY A 183 -31.48 -3.56 -20.07
CA GLY A 183 -30.28 -3.62 -19.24
C GLY A 183 -29.43 -2.35 -19.25
N SER A 184 -28.32 -2.39 -18.53
CA SER A 184 -27.32 -1.31 -18.52
C SER A 184 -26.28 -1.54 -19.61
N MET A 185 -25.98 -0.51 -20.41
CA MET A 185 -24.83 -0.53 -21.30
C MET A 185 -23.55 -0.34 -20.47
N LEU A 186 -22.54 -1.17 -20.71
CA LEU A 186 -21.21 -1.04 -20.12
C LEU A 186 -20.17 -0.83 -21.22
N ARG A 187 -19.34 0.20 -21.05
CA ARG A 187 -18.12 0.43 -21.81
C ARG A 187 -16.95 0.42 -20.84
N ILE A 188 -15.88 -0.28 -21.20
CA ILE A 188 -14.63 -0.20 -20.45
C ILE A 188 -14.03 1.17 -20.75
N ASN A 189 -13.61 1.94 -19.75
CA ASN A 189 -12.88 3.17 -19.98
C ASN A 189 -11.44 2.80 -20.36
N ASP A 190 -11.17 2.54 -21.63
CA ASP A 190 -9.92 1.95 -22.13
C ASP A 190 -9.24 2.89 -23.14
N PRO A 191 -8.59 3.99 -22.69
CA PRO A 191 -8.00 4.97 -23.61
C PRO A 191 -6.94 4.37 -24.54
N ALA A 192 -6.20 3.39 -24.03
CA ALA A 192 -5.16 2.73 -24.78
C ALA A 192 -5.69 1.66 -25.74
N GLY A 193 -6.95 1.25 -25.65
CA GLY A 193 -7.55 0.20 -26.48
C GLY A 193 -6.91 -1.17 -26.27
N VAL A 194 -6.56 -1.49 -25.04
CA VAL A 194 -5.89 -2.73 -24.63
C VAL A 194 -6.87 -3.89 -24.53
N HIS A 195 -8.11 -3.62 -24.12
CA HIS A 195 -9.16 -4.61 -23.85
C HIS A 195 -10.28 -4.61 -24.88
N THR A 196 -10.54 -3.47 -25.53
CA THR A 196 -11.64 -3.33 -26.49
C THR A 196 -11.37 -2.22 -27.51
N VAL A 197 -11.87 -2.41 -28.73
CA VAL A 197 -11.93 -1.34 -29.74
C VAL A 197 -13.28 -0.64 -29.60
N GLN A 198 -13.25 0.67 -29.37
CA GLN A 198 -14.47 1.42 -29.07
C GLN A 198 -14.77 2.47 -30.11
N GLN A 199 -16.03 2.43 -30.57
CA GLN A 199 -16.58 3.35 -31.55
C GLN A 199 -18.11 3.45 -31.37
N GLY A 200 -18.78 4.25 -32.21
CA GLY A 200 -20.24 4.33 -32.23
C GLY A 200 -20.86 5.00 -30.99
N LEU A 201 -21.86 4.35 -30.40
CA LEU A 201 -22.68 4.90 -29.32
C LEU A 201 -21.84 5.32 -28.10
N GLY A 202 -22.14 6.50 -27.55
CA GLY A 202 -21.41 7.05 -26.40
C GLY A 202 -19.99 7.56 -26.73
N CYS A 203 -19.58 7.60 -27.99
CA CYS A 203 -18.35 8.29 -28.41
C CYS A 203 -18.60 9.79 -28.60
N SER A 204 -17.61 10.61 -28.26
CA SER A 204 -17.62 12.06 -28.51
C SER A 204 -16.31 12.51 -29.12
N ALA A 205 -16.36 13.55 -29.97
CA ALA A 205 -15.16 14.22 -30.49
C ALA A 205 -14.40 14.99 -29.40
N LEU A 206 -15.07 15.34 -28.29
CA LEU A 206 -14.42 15.89 -27.10
C LEU A 206 -13.80 14.77 -26.22
N GLY A 207 -14.06 13.51 -26.61
CA GLY A 207 -13.58 12.26 -26.04
C GLY A 207 -12.08 12.18 -25.83
N GLY A 208 -11.66 11.38 -24.85
CA GLY A 208 -10.32 10.82 -24.86
C GLY A 208 -10.15 9.81 -26.00
N PRO A 209 -8.91 9.32 -26.21
CA PRO A 209 -8.62 8.25 -27.17
C PRO A 209 -9.53 7.02 -26.98
N ASN A 210 -9.79 6.28 -28.06
CA ASN A 210 -10.64 5.08 -28.05
C ASN A 210 -12.02 5.32 -27.39
N CYS A 211 -12.63 6.48 -27.66
CA CYS A 211 -13.92 6.90 -27.08
C CYS A 211 -14.00 6.90 -25.54
N SER A 212 -12.87 6.96 -24.86
CA SER A 212 -12.81 6.97 -23.40
C SER A 212 -13.29 8.33 -22.87
N PRO A 213 -14.31 8.40 -22.01
CA PRO A 213 -14.86 9.69 -21.60
C PRO A 213 -13.91 10.54 -20.75
N ASP A 214 -13.10 9.91 -19.90
CA ASP A 214 -12.12 10.59 -19.05
C ASP A 214 -10.91 9.69 -18.80
N THR A 215 -9.75 10.10 -19.30
CA THR A 215 -8.52 9.30 -19.23
C THR A 215 -7.98 9.13 -17.82
N ARG A 216 -8.34 10.03 -16.89
CA ARG A 216 -7.89 9.96 -15.48
C ARG A 216 -8.49 8.77 -14.74
N PHE A 217 -9.63 8.27 -15.21
CA PHE A 217 -10.33 7.12 -14.66
C PHE A 217 -10.29 5.95 -15.63
N GLY A 218 -9.25 5.84 -16.47
CA GLY A 218 -9.09 4.72 -17.40
C GLY A 218 -8.75 3.42 -16.68
N ALA A 219 -8.96 2.29 -17.33
CA ALA A 219 -8.46 1.01 -16.85
C ALA A 219 -6.94 1.02 -16.70
N ASN A 220 -6.43 0.35 -15.65
CA ASN A 220 -5.00 0.11 -15.54
C ASN A 220 -4.63 -0.99 -16.54
N ILE A 221 -3.64 -0.67 -17.37
CA ILE A 221 -3.11 -1.50 -18.45
C ILE A 221 -1.62 -1.76 -18.31
N GLY A 222 -1.00 -1.18 -17.28
CA GLY A 222 0.43 -1.27 -17.02
C GLY A 222 0.74 -2.56 -16.27
N GLU A 223 1.48 -2.45 -15.18
CA GLU A 223 1.92 -3.59 -14.41
C GLU A 223 0.79 -4.26 -13.58
N GLY A 224 -0.49 -4.02 -13.87
CA GLY A 224 -1.63 -4.71 -13.26
C GLY A 224 -2.94 -4.43 -14.00
N TYR A 225 -3.58 -5.47 -14.54
CA TYR A 225 -4.86 -5.30 -15.26
C TYR A 225 -6.03 -5.16 -14.29
N THR A 226 -6.81 -4.08 -14.44
CA THR A 226 -8.09 -3.92 -13.72
C THR A 226 -9.27 -4.51 -14.50
N VAL A 227 -9.05 -4.94 -15.75
CA VAL A 227 -10.03 -5.63 -16.59
C VAL A 227 -9.55 -7.05 -16.81
N ALA A 228 -10.04 -7.95 -15.96
CA ALA A 228 -9.54 -9.31 -15.86
C ALA A 228 -10.61 -10.29 -15.37
N PHE A 229 -10.31 -11.58 -15.49
CA PHE A 229 -11.01 -12.63 -14.77
C PHE A 229 -10.56 -12.66 -13.30
N ASN A 230 -11.33 -13.32 -12.43
CA ASN A 230 -11.05 -13.39 -10.99
C ASN A 230 -9.68 -13.94 -10.61
N THR A 231 -8.96 -14.60 -11.53
CA THR A 231 -7.60 -15.12 -11.34
C THR A 231 -6.50 -14.19 -11.84
N GLY A 232 -6.84 -13.02 -12.40
CA GLY A 232 -5.90 -12.08 -13.01
C GLY A 232 -5.66 -12.27 -14.51
N MET A 233 -6.24 -13.31 -15.13
CA MET A 233 -6.17 -13.48 -16.59
C MET A 233 -6.80 -12.26 -17.28
N PRO A 234 -6.09 -11.55 -18.18
CA PRO A 234 -6.63 -10.34 -18.82
C PRO A 234 -7.85 -10.65 -19.69
N ALA A 235 -8.88 -9.81 -19.56
CA ALA A 235 -10.13 -9.96 -20.31
C ALA A 235 -10.20 -9.02 -21.52
N CYS A 236 -10.99 -9.38 -22.53
CA CYS A 236 -11.19 -8.56 -23.73
C CYS A 236 -12.62 -8.67 -24.28
N ILE A 237 -13.03 -7.65 -25.03
CA ILE A 237 -14.21 -7.72 -25.90
C ILE A 237 -13.70 -8.02 -27.31
N PRO A 238 -13.97 -9.21 -27.88
CA PRO A 238 -13.43 -9.57 -29.18
C PRO A 238 -14.06 -8.75 -30.30
N ARG A 239 -13.27 -8.39 -31.32
CA ARG A 239 -13.73 -7.62 -32.51
C ARG A 239 -14.61 -8.45 -33.45
N SER A 240 -14.47 -9.77 -33.37
CA SER A 240 -15.26 -10.75 -34.12
C SER A 240 -15.15 -12.13 -33.46
N ALA A 241 -15.94 -13.10 -33.92
CA ALA A 241 -15.84 -14.49 -33.46
C ALA A 241 -14.47 -15.16 -33.73
N ALA A 242 -13.68 -14.62 -34.67
CA ALA A 242 -12.38 -15.16 -35.07
C ALA A 242 -11.21 -14.22 -34.70
N ASP A 243 -11.34 -13.47 -33.60
CA ASP A 243 -10.31 -12.53 -33.17
C ASP A 243 -9.03 -13.24 -32.69
N ALA A 244 -7.92 -13.07 -33.42
CA ALA A 244 -6.64 -13.69 -33.09
C ALA A 244 -5.99 -13.16 -31.80
N LEU A 245 -6.38 -11.97 -31.32
CA LEU A 245 -5.84 -11.35 -30.10
C LEU A 245 -6.74 -11.56 -28.87
N CYS A 246 -7.97 -12.02 -29.11
CA CYS A 246 -8.97 -12.35 -28.09
C CYS A 246 -9.72 -13.63 -28.49
N PRO A 247 -9.01 -14.76 -28.65
CA PRO A 247 -9.59 -15.93 -29.31
C PRO A 247 -10.59 -16.65 -28.39
N ALA A 248 -11.70 -17.08 -28.96
CA ALA A 248 -12.70 -17.88 -28.25
C ALA A 248 -12.13 -19.19 -27.66
N SER A 249 -11.03 -19.71 -28.23
CA SER A 249 -10.31 -20.88 -27.70
C SER A 249 -9.74 -20.66 -26.29
N ASN A 250 -9.58 -19.41 -25.83
CA ASN A 250 -9.17 -19.10 -24.47
C ASN A 250 -10.30 -19.26 -23.44
N ARG A 251 -11.51 -19.64 -23.88
CA ARG A 251 -12.67 -19.98 -23.04
C ARG A 251 -13.01 -21.45 -23.22
N THR A 252 -12.26 -22.31 -22.55
CA THR A 252 -12.40 -23.77 -22.61
C THR A 252 -13.36 -24.31 -21.55
N ALA A 253 -13.90 -25.52 -21.77
CA ALA A 253 -14.81 -26.17 -20.81
C ALA A 253 -14.12 -26.52 -19.48
N ASN A 254 -12.82 -26.85 -19.50
CA ASN A 254 -12.01 -27.15 -18.31
C ASN A 254 -11.43 -25.89 -17.65
N LYS A 255 -11.74 -24.69 -18.17
CA LYS A 255 -11.27 -23.39 -17.67
C LYS A 255 -9.75 -23.22 -17.67
N VAL A 256 -9.04 -24.00 -18.48
CA VAL A 256 -7.61 -23.82 -18.74
C VAL A 256 -7.45 -23.06 -20.05
N VAL A 257 -6.79 -21.91 -20.00
CA VAL A 257 -6.55 -21.04 -21.15
C VAL A 257 -5.64 -21.77 -22.16
N ALA A 258 -6.08 -21.84 -23.41
CA ALA A 258 -5.37 -22.55 -24.47
C ALA A 258 -4.10 -21.81 -24.94
N ASP A 259 -4.17 -20.48 -25.04
CA ASP A 259 -3.03 -19.61 -25.33
C ASP A 259 -3.05 -18.37 -24.43
N SER A 260 -2.30 -18.43 -23.33
CA SER A 260 -2.20 -17.34 -22.36
C SER A 260 -1.34 -16.17 -22.84
N THR A 261 -0.75 -16.26 -24.04
CA THR A 261 -0.13 -15.10 -24.70
C THR A 261 -1.15 -14.16 -25.35
N ARG A 262 -2.44 -14.49 -25.26
CA ARG A 262 -3.58 -13.70 -25.77
C ARG A 262 -4.60 -13.50 -24.67
N PHE A 263 -5.40 -12.44 -24.77
CA PHE A 263 -6.44 -12.17 -23.77
C PHE A 263 -7.59 -13.19 -23.90
N ALA A 264 -8.37 -13.34 -22.83
CA ALA A 264 -9.54 -14.22 -22.81
C ALA A 264 -10.83 -13.41 -23.07
N PRO A 265 -11.70 -13.83 -24.01
CA PRO A 265 -12.90 -13.07 -24.33
C PRO A 265 -13.95 -13.15 -23.22
N ILE A 266 -14.57 -12.01 -22.93
CA ILE A 266 -15.86 -11.93 -22.23
C ILE A 266 -16.93 -12.54 -23.15
N GLN A 267 -17.79 -13.40 -22.61
CA GLN A 267 -18.85 -14.09 -23.34
C GLN A 267 -20.24 -13.75 -22.80
N VAL A 268 -21.25 -13.88 -23.67
CA VAL A 268 -22.66 -13.85 -23.22
C VAL A 268 -22.87 -14.98 -22.22
N GLY A 269 -23.51 -14.67 -21.09
CA GLY A 269 -23.73 -15.58 -19.97
C GLY A 269 -22.75 -15.40 -18.82
N ASP A 270 -21.59 -14.76 -19.05
CA ASP A 270 -20.64 -14.45 -17.98
C ASP A 270 -21.28 -13.50 -16.95
N ASN A 271 -20.98 -13.73 -15.67
CA ASN A 271 -21.28 -12.76 -14.63
C ASN A 271 -20.07 -11.87 -14.42
N LEU A 272 -20.28 -10.57 -14.30
CA LEU A 272 -19.22 -9.63 -14.01
C LEU A 272 -19.58 -8.64 -12.91
N PHE A 273 -18.54 -8.06 -12.35
CA PHE A 273 -18.56 -6.93 -11.44
C PHE A 273 -17.76 -5.80 -12.07
N ALA A 274 -18.40 -4.66 -12.32
CA ALA A 274 -17.75 -3.51 -12.89
C ALA A 274 -17.82 -2.31 -11.95
N THR A 275 -16.67 -1.68 -11.74
CA THR A 275 -16.55 -0.42 -11.02
C THR A 275 -16.22 0.68 -12.00
N GLY A 276 -16.94 1.78 -11.89
CA GLY A 276 -16.97 2.79 -12.93
C GLY A 276 -17.91 3.91 -12.56
N ASN A 277 -18.41 4.59 -13.58
CA ASN A 277 -19.31 5.73 -13.46
C ASN A 277 -20.38 5.68 -14.53
N TYR A 278 -21.61 6.06 -14.20
CA TYR A 278 -22.57 6.37 -15.25
C TYR A 278 -22.23 7.69 -15.93
N GLU A 279 -22.08 7.64 -17.25
CA GLU A 279 -21.80 8.78 -18.10
C GLU A 279 -22.88 8.93 -19.14
N THR A 280 -23.29 10.17 -19.42
CA THR A 280 -24.19 10.47 -20.52
C THR A 280 -23.44 11.27 -21.57
N VAL A 281 -23.13 10.61 -22.70
CA VAL A 281 -22.41 11.20 -23.81
C VAL A 281 -23.26 11.06 -25.06
N ASN A 282 -23.55 12.19 -25.73
CA ASN A 282 -24.40 12.22 -26.93
C ASN A 282 -25.75 11.50 -26.73
N LEU A 283 -26.41 11.78 -25.60
CA LEU A 283 -27.70 11.20 -25.18
C LEU A 283 -27.69 9.69 -24.91
N VAL A 284 -26.51 9.05 -24.92
CA VAL A 284 -26.35 7.65 -24.51
C VAL A 284 -25.83 7.62 -23.10
N THR A 285 -26.58 6.99 -22.19
CA THR A 285 -26.15 6.72 -20.83
C THR A 285 -25.54 5.32 -20.74
N PHE A 286 -24.31 5.21 -20.23
CA PHE A 286 -23.61 3.94 -20.05
C PHE A 286 -22.70 3.97 -18.82
N MET A 287 -22.39 2.79 -18.31
CA MET A 287 -21.37 2.58 -17.29
C MET A 287 -19.99 2.63 -17.93
N SER A 288 -19.19 3.65 -17.63
CA SER A 288 -17.78 3.83 -17.99
C SER A 288 -16.91 3.17 -16.92
N ALA A 289 -16.48 1.94 -17.17
CA ALA A 289 -15.83 1.07 -16.18
C ALA A 289 -14.30 1.16 -16.24
N TRP A 290 -13.68 1.57 -15.15
CA TRP A 290 -12.21 1.52 -14.99
C TRP A 290 -11.74 0.15 -14.51
N SER A 291 -12.62 -0.63 -13.90
CA SER A 291 -12.36 -2.00 -13.47
C SER A 291 -13.52 -2.91 -13.87
N VAL A 292 -13.20 -4.10 -14.37
CA VAL A 292 -14.14 -5.17 -14.68
C VAL A 292 -13.53 -6.49 -14.22
N GLN A 293 -14.19 -7.14 -13.27
CA GLN A 293 -13.87 -8.49 -12.83
C GLN A 293 -14.90 -9.46 -13.37
N VAL A 294 -14.47 -10.39 -14.20
CA VAL A 294 -15.32 -11.48 -14.72
C VAL A 294 -15.27 -12.65 -13.75
N PHE A 295 -16.43 -13.08 -13.26
CA PHE A 295 -16.59 -14.14 -12.27
C PHE A 295 -16.50 -15.53 -12.90
N ASP A 296 -15.34 -15.79 -13.48
CA ASP A 296 -14.94 -17.12 -13.93
C ASP A 296 -13.47 -17.35 -13.58
N LYS A 297 -13.13 -18.59 -13.27
CA LYS A 297 -11.82 -18.98 -12.78
C LYS A 297 -11.01 -19.57 -13.92
N LEU A 298 -10.22 -18.73 -14.59
CA LEU A 298 -9.32 -19.19 -15.64
C LEU A 298 -7.93 -19.49 -15.10
N THR A 299 -7.40 -20.68 -15.37
CA THR A 299 -5.99 -21.02 -15.09
C THR A 299 -5.19 -21.06 -16.39
N THR A 300 -3.89 -20.81 -16.32
CA THR A 300 -2.97 -20.93 -17.47
C THR A 300 -2.31 -22.30 -17.47
N GLN A 301 -1.63 -22.63 -18.58
CA GLN A 301 -0.80 -23.83 -18.65
C GLN A 301 0.55 -23.52 -18.01
N ASN A 302 1.01 -24.38 -17.09
CA ASN A 302 2.35 -24.27 -16.51
C ASN A 302 3.36 -24.91 -17.45
N THR A 303 3.69 -24.21 -18.53
CA THR A 303 4.68 -24.65 -19.54
C THR A 303 5.53 -23.46 -19.98
N PRO A 304 6.80 -23.65 -20.39
CA PRO A 304 7.68 -22.54 -20.77
C PRO A 304 7.20 -21.67 -21.94
N THR A 305 6.14 -22.05 -22.65
CA THR A 305 5.58 -21.30 -23.79
C THR A 305 4.34 -20.50 -23.42
N GLN A 306 3.90 -20.53 -22.16
CA GLN A 306 2.62 -20.00 -21.72
C GLN A 306 2.81 -19.16 -20.47
N PRO A 307 2.65 -17.82 -20.52
CA PRO A 307 2.75 -16.99 -19.33
C PRO A 307 1.63 -17.28 -18.31
N ASP A 308 1.86 -16.88 -17.07
CA ASP A 308 0.86 -16.82 -16.01
C ASP A 308 0.59 -15.38 -15.58
N TYR A 309 -0.41 -15.21 -14.73
CA TYR A 309 -0.88 -13.93 -14.21
C TYR A 309 -1.19 -14.05 -12.73
N VAL A 310 -1.05 -12.93 -12.03
CA VAL A 310 -1.40 -12.76 -10.62
C VAL A 310 -2.22 -11.48 -10.50
N HIS A 311 -3.11 -11.43 -9.52
CA HIS A 311 -3.94 -10.28 -9.22
C HIS A 311 -3.93 -10.04 -7.71
N ILE A 312 -3.76 -8.78 -7.31
CA ILE A 312 -3.94 -8.36 -5.92
C ILE A 312 -5.25 -7.58 -5.87
N SER A 313 -6.19 -8.06 -5.07
CA SER A 313 -7.48 -7.39 -4.89
C SER A 313 -7.37 -6.25 -3.89
N THR A 314 -6.59 -6.45 -2.81
CA THR A 314 -6.39 -5.45 -1.78
C THR A 314 -5.03 -5.65 -1.10
N ALA A 315 -4.39 -4.53 -0.76
CA ALA A 315 -3.22 -4.49 0.10
C ALA A 315 -3.39 -3.40 1.14
N ARG A 316 -3.32 -3.75 2.43
CA ARG A 316 -3.45 -2.80 3.53
C ARG A 316 -2.31 -2.97 4.52
N TRP A 317 -1.67 -1.84 4.86
CA TRP A 317 -0.44 -1.83 5.66
C TRP A 317 -0.51 -0.73 6.72
N GLU A 318 -0.25 -1.08 7.97
CA GLU A 318 -0.28 -0.14 9.09
C GLU A 318 0.89 0.86 9.05
N VAL A 319 0.58 2.14 9.22
CA VAL A 319 1.57 3.22 9.27
C VAL A 319 2.23 3.26 10.66
N PRO A 320 3.56 3.47 10.73
CA PRO A 320 4.30 3.62 11.99
C PRO A 320 3.71 4.66 12.96
N GLY A 321 3.45 4.21 14.18
CA GLY A 321 2.91 4.98 15.31
C GLY A 321 2.79 4.13 16.58
N PHE A 322 2.62 2.82 16.39
CA PHE A 322 2.75 1.72 17.35
C PHE A 322 2.09 1.90 18.72
N PRO A 323 0.89 2.51 18.83
CA PRO A 323 0.25 2.65 20.12
C PRO A 323 0.04 1.29 20.80
N SER A 324 -0.29 0.25 20.03
CA SER A 324 -0.54 -1.12 20.50
C SER A 324 0.73 -2.00 20.64
N ASN A 325 1.93 -1.41 20.64
CA ASN A 325 3.20 -2.14 20.70
C ASN A 325 3.36 -3.22 19.61
N ARG A 326 2.87 -2.96 18.40
CA ARG A 326 2.92 -3.90 17.27
C ARG A 326 2.96 -3.19 15.92
N ILE A 327 3.36 -3.91 14.87
CA ILE A 327 3.21 -3.51 13.45
C ILE A 327 2.42 -4.57 12.73
N ARG A 328 1.45 -4.17 11.90
CA ARG A 328 0.66 -5.10 11.11
C ARG A 328 0.70 -4.80 9.63
N VAL A 329 0.75 -5.88 8.86
CA VAL A 329 0.25 -5.91 7.49
C VAL A 329 -1.10 -6.59 7.59
N GLN A 330 -2.16 -5.77 7.59
CA GLN A 330 -3.51 -6.23 7.93
C GLN A 330 -4.01 -7.29 6.98
N PHE A 331 -3.74 -7.16 5.68
CA PHE A 331 -3.90 -8.21 4.69
C PHE A 331 -3.34 -7.78 3.34
N VAL A 332 -2.76 -8.74 2.62
CA VAL A 332 -2.62 -8.69 1.16
C VAL A 332 -3.38 -9.89 0.61
N THR A 333 -4.42 -9.64 -0.17
CA THR A 333 -5.28 -10.68 -0.74
C THR A 333 -5.24 -10.65 -2.25
N GLY A 334 -5.37 -11.81 -2.86
CA GLY A 334 -5.37 -11.90 -4.31
C GLY A 334 -5.60 -13.29 -4.85
N SER A 335 -5.29 -13.43 -6.12
CA SER A 335 -5.46 -14.67 -6.87
C SER A 335 -4.42 -14.81 -7.99
N GLY A 336 -4.36 -15.96 -8.63
CA GLY A 336 -3.46 -16.16 -9.77
C GLY A 336 -3.89 -17.28 -10.71
N THR A 337 -3.25 -17.37 -11.86
CA THR A 337 -3.58 -18.35 -12.90
C THR A 337 -2.68 -19.59 -12.87
N ASP A 338 -1.54 -19.54 -12.18
CA ASP A 338 -0.59 -20.68 -12.05
C ASP A 338 -1.32 -21.90 -11.47
N PRO A 339 -1.50 -22.99 -12.24
CA PRO A 339 -2.29 -24.14 -11.83
C PRO A 339 -1.60 -24.91 -10.70
N GLN A 340 -2.37 -25.37 -9.71
CA GLN A 340 -1.88 -26.22 -8.61
C GLN A 340 -1.22 -27.51 -9.14
N PRO A 341 0.10 -27.75 -8.94
CA PRO A 341 0.61 -29.09 -8.88
C PRO A 341 0.26 -29.68 -7.51
N VAL A 342 -0.18 -30.93 -7.47
CA VAL A 342 -0.49 -31.64 -6.23
C VAL A 342 0.75 -31.61 -5.29
N GLY A 343 0.69 -30.82 -4.20
CA GLY A 343 1.72 -30.78 -3.15
C GLY A 343 2.51 -29.46 -2.98
N ILE A 344 2.25 -28.41 -3.77
CA ILE A 344 2.88 -27.08 -3.60
C ILE A 344 1.80 -25.99 -3.64
N VAL A 345 1.94 -24.97 -2.80
CA VAL A 345 1.06 -23.79 -2.74
C VAL A 345 1.07 -23.08 -4.09
N SER A 346 -0.09 -22.97 -4.74
CA SER A 346 -0.29 -22.10 -5.91
C SER A 346 -1.33 -21.00 -5.62
N PRO A 347 -1.25 -19.85 -6.30
CA PRO A 347 -0.24 -19.46 -7.30
C PRO A 347 1.16 -19.26 -6.69
N ARG A 348 2.25 -19.52 -7.44
CA ARG A 348 3.64 -19.35 -6.98
C ARG A 348 4.18 -17.95 -7.29
N PHE A 349 4.31 -17.11 -6.28
CA PHE A 349 4.76 -15.73 -6.45
C PHE A 349 5.55 -15.23 -5.25
N ASP A 350 6.30 -14.16 -5.48
CA ASP A 350 6.84 -13.29 -4.44
C ASP A 350 6.22 -11.90 -4.55
N ILE A 351 6.11 -11.21 -3.43
CA ILE A 351 5.69 -9.82 -3.35
C ILE A 351 6.89 -9.00 -2.88
N PHE A 352 7.12 -7.89 -3.55
CA PHE A 352 8.14 -6.92 -3.21
C PHE A 352 7.48 -5.61 -2.79
N SER A 353 7.99 -4.99 -1.73
CA SER A 353 7.64 -3.62 -1.39
C SER A 353 8.40 -2.68 -2.34
N MET A 354 7.68 -1.69 -2.88
CA MET A 354 8.25 -0.71 -3.81
C MET A 354 8.65 0.55 -3.05
N HIS A 355 9.96 0.78 -2.97
CA HIS A 355 10.52 2.02 -2.42
C HIS A 355 11.23 2.78 -3.52
N ARG A 356 11.14 4.13 -3.51
CA ARG A 356 11.81 4.94 -4.53
C ARG A 356 12.92 5.80 -3.95
N GLY A 357 14.05 5.84 -4.64
CA GLY A 357 15.16 6.75 -4.33
C GLY A 357 14.77 8.21 -4.47
N GLN A 358 15.67 9.12 -4.07
CA GLN A 358 15.47 10.57 -4.26
C GLN A 358 15.51 11.02 -5.72
N ASP A 359 16.01 10.15 -6.59
CA ASP A 359 15.97 10.21 -8.05
C ASP A 359 14.69 9.59 -8.63
N ASN A 360 13.73 9.18 -7.78
CA ASN A 360 12.48 8.51 -8.12
C ASN A 360 12.68 7.14 -8.80
N VAL A 361 13.89 6.55 -8.67
CA VAL A 361 14.19 5.21 -9.17
C VAL A 361 13.58 4.16 -8.24
N PRO A 362 12.80 3.19 -8.78
CA PRO A 362 12.19 2.14 -7.97
C PRO A 362 13.20 1.09 -7.50
N HIS A 363 13.00 0.59 -6.29
CA HIS A 363 13.72 -0.50 -5.65
C HIS A 363 12.73 -1.53 -5.11
N GLU A 364 12.91 -2.78 -5.51
CA GLU A 364 12.14 -3.93 -5.04
C GLU A 364 12.82 -4.57 -3.84
N LEU A 365 12.15 -4.57 -2.69
CA LEU A 365 12.60 -5.28 -1.49
C LEU A 365 11.69 -6.47 -1.21
N PRO A 366 12.23 -7.69 -0.96
CA PRO A 366 11.39 -8.85 -0.65
C PRO A 366 10.49 -8.57 0.55
N PHE A 367 9.18 -8.78 0.39
CA PHE A 367 8.17 -8.44 1.38
C PHE A 367 7.33 -9.65 1.79
N ALA A 368 6.85 -10.44 0.83
CA ALA A 368 6.10 -11.67 1.09
C ALA A 368 6.28 -12.71 -0.01
N THR A 369 5.79 -13.93 0.22
CA THR A 369 5.89 -15.03 -0.76
C THR A 369 4.89 -16.13 -0.45
N SER A 370 4.37 -16.78 -1.51
CA SER A 370 3.60 -18.03 -1.40
C SER A 370 4.49 -19.27 -1.53
N VAL A 371 5.73 -19.12 -1.98
CA VAL A 371 6.64 -20.23 -2.25
C VAL A 371 7.07 -20.87 -0.94
N ASN A 372 6.86 -22.20 -0.83
CA ASN A 372 7.13 -22.95 0.41
C ASN A 372 6.40 -22.38 1.65
N ASN A 373 5.26 -21.72 1.44
CA ASN A 373 4.50 -21.07 2.50
C ASN A 373 3.00 -21.48 2.48
N PRO A 374 2.65 -22.66 3.01
CA PRO A 374 1.30 -23.22 2.96
C PRO A 374 0.22 -22.37 3.63
N LEU A 375 0.62 -21.46 4.53
CA LEU A 375 -0.30 -20.59 5.24
C LEU A 375 -0.86 -19.46 4.37
N THR A 376 -0.29 -19.24 3.18
CA THR A 376 -0.75 -18.18 2.27
C THR A 376 -1.92 -18.57 1.40
N ALA A 377 -2.12 -19.86 1.11
CA ALA A 377 -3.24 -20.27 0.28
C ALA A 377 -4.53 -20.27 1.09
N ILE A 378 -5.55 -19.60 0.55
CA ILE A 378 -6.94 -19.77 1.01
C ILE A 378 -7.55 -20.87 0.17
N ASP A 379 -7.22 -22.12 0.48
CA ASP A 379 -7.62 -23.28 -0.32
C ASP A 379 -9.07 -23.74 -0.01
N PHE A 380 -10.02 -22.80 -0.01
CA PHE A 380 -11.42 -23.07 0.26
C PHE A 380 -12.33 -22.47 -0.83
N PRO A 381 -12.91 -23.30 -1.73
CA PRO A 381 -12.69 -24.75 -1.88
C PRO A 381 -11.30 -25.07 -2.44
N PRO A 382 -10.82 -26.33 -2.33
CA PRO A 382 -9.53 -26.74 -2.87
C PRO A 382 -9.30 -26.36 -4.34
N GLY A 383 -8.11 -25.87 -4.64
CA GLY A 383 -7.72 -25.28 -5.91
C GLY A 383 -8.28 -23.89 -6.16
N SER A 384 -8.73 -23.12 -5.17
CA SER A 384 -9.36 -21.79 -5.35
C SER A 384 -8.46 -20.79 -6.10
N GLN A 385 -7.14 -20.96 -6.02
CA GLN A 385 -6.11 -20.01 -6.44
C GLN A 385 -6.15 -18.68 -5.71
N LEU A 386 -6.81 -18.63 -4.55
CA LEU A 386 -6.84 -17.47 -3.68
C LEU A 386 -5.68 -17.53 -2.70
N PHE A 387 -5.11 -16.37 -2.42
CA PHE A 387 -4.09 -16.23 -1.39
C PHE A 387 -4.38 -15.06 -0.46
N GLN A 388 -3.83 -15.15 0.74
CA GLN A 388 -3.83 -14.10 1.72
C GLN A 388 -2.56 -14.13 2.56
N ILE A 389 -1.98 -12.95 2.78
CA ILE A 389 -0.80 -12.75 3.60
C ILE A 389 -1.16 -11.79 4.74
N HIS A 390 -0.72 -12.15 5.95
CA HIS A 390 -0.90 -11.37 7.17
C HIS A 390 0.39 -11.37 7.97
N TYR A 391 0.80 -10.20 8.45
CA TYR A 391 1.90 -10.08 9.41
C TYR A 391 1.41 -9.33 10.65
N ASP A 392 1.83 -9.83 11.82
CA ASP A 392 1.56 -9.21 13.12
C ASP A 392 2.81 -9.35 13.99
N ILE A 393 3.58 -8.26 14.03
CA ILE A 393 4.85 -8.19 14.74
C ILE A 393 4.58 -7.49 16.08
N ASP A 394 4.30 -8.29 17.11
CA ASP A 394 4.13 -7.82 18.48
C ASP A 394 5.50 -7.68 19.16
N PHE A 395 5.83 -6.46 19.59
CA PHE A 395 7.14 -6.14 20.15
C PHE A 395 7.39 -6.84 21.47
N ASN A 396 6.35 -7.01 22.31
CA ASN A 396 6.50 -7.61 23.63
C ASN A 396 6.73 -9.12 23.51
N LEU A 397 5.98 -9.78 22.63
CA LEU A 397 6.15 -11.21 22.39
C LEU A 397 7.53 -11.51 21.81
N LEU A 398 7.96 -10.73 20.82
CA LEU A 398 9.22 -10.98 20.14
C LEU A 398 10.44 -10.66 21.04
N LEU A 399 10.35 -9.65 21.91
CA LEU A 399 11.35 -9.39 22.95
C LEU A 399 11.44 -10.51 24.00
N ALA A 400 10.33 -11.21 24.26
CA ALA A 400 10.30 -12.39 25.12
C ALA A 400 10.76 -13.68 24.40
N GLY A 401 11.21 -13.59 23.14
CA GLY A 401 11.60 -14.74 22.33
C GLY A 401 10.41 -15.58 21.83
N LEU A 402 9.19 -15.07 21.94
CA LEU A 402 7.97 -15.71 21.47
C LEU A 402 7.66 -15.19 20.05
N ASN A 403 8.12 -15.91 19.04
CA ASN A 403 7.77 -15.62 17.65
C ASN A 403 6.53 -16.42 17.22
N ARG A 404 5.49 -15.74 16.74
CA ARG A 404 4.36 -16.39 16.07
C ARG A 404 4.78 -16.65 14.63
N ALA A 405 5.35 -17.82 14.37
CA ALA A 405 5.89 -18.20 13.06
C ALA A 405 4.88 -18.02 11.91
N GLU A 406 3.58 -18.14 12.19
CA GLU A 406 2.49 -17.95 11.21
C GLU A 406 2.27 -16.49 10.80
N LEU A 407 2.72 -15.53 11.61
CA LEU A 407 2.55 -14.08 11.43
C LEU A 407 3.89 -13.35 11.25
N SER A 408 4.97 -14.11 11.13
CA SER A 408 6.34 -13.66 10.83
C SER A 408 6.51 -13.39 9.34
N ALA A 409 7.22 -12.33 8.99
CA ALA A 409 7.61 -12.04 7.61
C ALA A 409 8.90 -12.79 7.24
N CYS A 410 9.84 -12.93 8.18
CA CYS A 410 11.15 -13.54 7.92
C CYS A 410 11.09 -15.03 7.54
N GLY A 411 10.35 -15.83 8.31
CA GLY A 411 10.33 -17.30 8.14
C GLY A 411 9.97 -17.72 6.70
N PRO A 412 8.82 -17.26 6.17
CA PRO A 412 8.44 -17.51 4.78
C PRO A 412 9.49 -17.06 3.74
N LEU A 413 10.07 -15.86 3.90
CA LEU A 413 11.04 -15.33 2.94
C LEU A 413 12.34 -16.15 2.92
N ILE A 414 12.83 -16.60 4.07
CA ILE A 414 13.99 -17.50 4.15
C ILE A 414 13.68 -18.81 3.40
N ASN A 415 12.51 -19.40 3.66
CA ASN A 415 12.09 -20.66 3.03
C ASN A 415 11.89 -20.55 1.51
N ALA A 416 11.58 -19.35 1.00
CA ALA A 416 11.45 -19.05 -0.43
C ALA A 416 12.78 -18.72 -1.12
N GLY A 417 13.91 -18.81 -0.41
CA GLY A 417 15.24 -18.59 -0.96
C GLY A 417 15.73 -17.14 -0.87
N PHE A 418 15.22 -16.35 0.07
CA PHE A 418 15.76 -15.02 0.42
C PHE A 418 16.54 -15.03 1.75
N PRO A 419 17.64 -15.80 1.87
CA PRO A 419 18.33 -16.03 3.15
C PRO A 419 18.99 -14.78 3.73
N THR A 420 19.21 -13.74 2.92
CA THR A 420 19.86 -12.50 3.34
C THR A 420 18.90 -11.48 3.95
N VAL A 421 17.58 -11.72 3.88
CA VAL A 421 16.59 -10.76 4.40
C VAL A 421 16.58 -10.75 5.93
N CYS A 422 16.72 -11.93 6.56
CA CYS A 422 16.78 -12.08 8.02
C CYS A 422 17.92 -13.02 8.43
N PRO A 423 19.19 -12.56 8.38
CA PRO A 423 20.36 -13.39 8.68
C PRO A 423 20.39 -13.99 10.10
N LEU A 424 19.71 -13.37 11.06
CA LEU A 424 19.59 -13.85 12.45
C LEU A 424 18.30 -14.66 12.68
N GLY A 425 17.52 -14.93 11.63
CA GLY A 425 16.36 -15.81 11.68
C GLY A 425 15.06 -15.18 12.19
N GLY A 426 14.94 -13.85 12.21
CA GLY A 426 13.69 -13.16 12.55
C GLY A 426 13.71 -12.46 13.90
N THR A 427 14.78 -11.71 14.18
CA THR A 427 14.78 -10.77 15.30
C THR A 427 13.76 -9.65 15.12
N LEU A 428 13.38 -8.96 16.20
CA LEU A 428 12.47 -7.82 16.11
C LEU A 428 12.93 -6.73 15.13
N GLU A 429 14.24 -6.50 15.04
CA GLU A 429 14.77 -5.56 14.05
C GLU A 429 14.58 -6.03 12.61
N GLU A 430 14.79 -7.32 12.33
CA GLU A 430 14.65 -7.89 10.99
C GLU A 430 13.19 -7.93 10.53
N GLU A 431 12.29 -8.39 11.41
CA GLU A 431 10.85 -8.43 11.13
C GLU A 431 10.30 -7.02 10.90
N ALA A 432 10.62 -6.09 11.81
CA ALA A 432 10.16 -4.70 11.69
C ALA A 432 10.71 -4.01 10.43
N ARG A 433 11.91 -4.37 9.97
CA ARG A 433 12.54 -3.80 8.76
C ARG A 433 11.85 -4.23 7.46
N ILE A 434 11.21 -5.40 7.43
CA ILE A 434 10.45 -5.84 6.25
C ILE A 434 9.16 -5.03 6.13
N VAL A 435 8.50 -4.76 7.26
CA VAL A 435 7.19 -4.10 7.31
C VAL A 435 7.26 -2.61 7.63
N SER A 436 8.43 -1.99 7.66
CA SER A 436 8.58 -0.56 7.91
C SER A 436 9.77 0.00 7.11
N PRO A 437 9.62 1.16 6.45
CA PRO A 437 8.41 1.97 6.38
C PRO A 437 7.35 1.34 5.47
N VAL A 438 6.10 1.79 5.58
CA VAL A 438 5.07 1.44 4.60
C VAL A 438 5.54 1.82 3.20
N ALA A 439 5.25 0.99 2.19
CA ALA A 439 5.45 1.31 0.78
C ALA A 439 4.16 1.86 0.17
N ARG A 440 4.25 2.74 -0.85
CA ARG A 440 3.06 3.25 -1.55
C ARG A 440 2.45 2.19 -2.46
N GLU A 441 3.30 1.33 -3.00
CA GLU A 441 2.95 0.25 -3.90
C GLU A 441 3.66 -1.04 -3.49
N ILE A 442 3.07 -2.16 -3.86
CA ILE A 442 3.71 -3.48 -3.85
C ILE A 442 3.62 -4.08 -5.24
N ILE A 443 4.61 -4.89 -5.62
CA ILE A 443 4.57 -5.66 -6.87
C ILE A 443 4.64 -7.15 -6.58
N ALA A 444 3.66 -7.90 -7.03
CA ALA A 444 3.75 -9.36 -7.12
C ALA A 444 4.49 -9.75 -8.38
N ARG A 445 5.38 -10.75 -8.30
CA ARG A 445 6.05 -11.39 -9.43
C ARG A 445 5.90 -12.90 -9.32
N THR A 446 5.38 -13.53 -10.36
CA THR A 446 5.25 -14.99 -10.41
C THR A 446 6.61 -15.63 -10.63
N ARG A 447 6.82 -16.82 -10.07
CA ARG A 447 8.05 -17.58 -10.30
C ARG A 447 8.08 -18.14 -11.72
N HIS A 448 6.91 -18.47 -12.28
CA HIS A 448 6.80 -19.03 -13.62
C HIS A 448 7.27 -18.07 -14.72
N GLN A 449 7.17 -16.75 -14.52
CA GLN A 449 7.69 -15.76 -15.47
C GLN A 449 9.18 -15.97 -15.81
N LYS A 450 9.99 -16.47 -14.86
CA LYS A 450 11.41 -16.77 -15.07
C LYS A 450 11.67 -18.13 -15.73
N GLU A 451 10.65 -18.98 -15.82
CA GLU A 451 10.69 -20.31 -16.42
C GLU A 451 10.30 -20.27 -17.92
N LEU A 452 9.87 -19.11 -18.44
CA LEU A 452 9.46 -18.94 -19.83
C LEU A 452 10.64 -19.00 -20.81
N ASN A 453 10.38 -19.56 -21.99
CA ASN A 453 11.32 -19.55 -23.11
C ASN A 453 11.59 -18.10 -23.58
N PRO A 454 12.82 -17.79 -24.04
CA PRO A 454 13.12 -16.48 -24.61
C PRO A 454 12.17 -16.11 -25.75
N GLY A 455 11.61 -14.89 -25.71
CA GLY A 455 10.71 -14.37 -26.73
C GLY A 455 9.22 -14.67 -26.51
N VAL A 456 8.85 -15.43 -25.48
CA VAL A 456 7.45 -15.60 -25.08
C VAL A 456 6.94 -14.30 -24.47
N VAL A 457 5.94 -13.70 -25.10
CA VAL A 457 5.31 -12.44 -24.67
C VAL A 457 3.80 -12.52 -24.87
N ALA A 458 3.04 -11.88 -23.99
CA ALA A 458 1.62 -11.67 -24.23
C ALA A 458 1.39 -10.43 -25.11
N LEU A 459 0.32 -10.48 -25.90
CA LEU A 459 -0.13 -9.39 -26.76
C LEU A 459 -1.53 -8.94 -26.35
N ASN A 460 -1.72 -7.62 -26.29
CA ASN A 460 -3.04 -7.02 -26.09
C ASN A 460 -3.86 -6.94 -27.40
N MET A 461 -5.05 -6.33 -27.35
CA MET A 461 -5.95 -6.18 -28.51
C MET A 461 -5.38 -5.37 -29.68
N LYS A 462 -4.32 -4.58 -29.46
CA LYS A 462 -3.59 -3.84 -30.50
C LYS A 462 -2.37 -4.59 -31.03
N GLY A 463 -2.08 -5.77 -30.50
CA GLY A 463 -0.89 -6.55 -30.85
C GLY A 463 0.39 -6.01 -30.22
N ALA A 464 0.27 -5.11 -29.23
CA ALA A 464 1.42 -4.62 -28.49
C ALA A 464 1.76 -5.57 -27.34
N VAL A 465 3.05 -5.68 -27.04
CA VAL A 465 3.55 -6.45 -25.90
C VAL A 465 3.00 -5.87 -24.61
N THR A 466 2.55 -6.76 -23.72
CA THR A 466 1.87 -6.37 -22.48
C THR A 466 2.39 -7.20 -21.30
N PRO A 467 2.38 -6.68 -20.06
CA PRO A 467 3.00 -7.37 -18.92
C PRO A 467 2.36 -8.71 -18.59
N THR A 468 3.18 -9.65 -18.14
CA THR A 468 2.78 -10.99 -17.67
C THR A 468 3.53 -11.33 -16.39
N GLY A 469 2.99 -12.25 -15.60
CA GLY A 469 3.65 -12.75 -14.39
C GLY A 469 3.95 -11.67 -13.35
N GLN A 470 3.24 -10.53 -13.38
CA GLN A 470 3.41 -9.47 -12.41
C GLN A 470 2.10 -8.70 -12.17
N PHE A 471 1.97 -8.13 -10.97
CA PHE A 471 0.87 -7.25 -10.59
C PHE A 471 1.33 -6.17 -9.61
N LEU A 472 1.30 -4.91 -10.02
CA LEU A 472 1.54 -3.72 -9.21
C LEU A 472 0.23 -3.27 -8.58
N ALA A 473 0.21 -3.16 -7.26
CA ALA A 473 -0.96 -2.74 -6.51
C ALA A 473 -0.62 -1.56 -5.60
N PRO A 474 -1.50 -0.54 -5.50
CA PRO A 474 -1.37 0.48 -4.47
C PRO A 474 -1.60 -0.15 -3.09
N VAL A 475 -0.93 0.42 -2.09
CA VAL A 475 -1.08 0.04 -0.68
C VAL A 475 -1.96 1.06 0.02
N ASP A 476 -3.02 0.59 0.66
CA ASP A 476 -3.82 1.40 1.57
C ASP A 476 -3.05 1.61 2.88
N ALA A 477 -2.55 2.84 3.08
CA ALA A 477 -1.85 3.25 4.29
C ALA A 477 -2.85 3.37 5.45
N HIS A 478 -2.87 2.34 6.29
CA HIS A 478 -3.78 2.26 7.42
C HIS A 478 -3.19 2.94 8.66
N PHE A 479 -3.78 4.04 9.09
CA PHE A 479 -3.40 4.67 10.34
C PHE A 479 -4.10 3.98 11.50
N PRO A 480 -3.37 3.32 12.42
CA PRO A 480 -3.99 2.61 13.52
C PRO A 480 -4.71 3.61 14.43
N GLY A 481 -5.97 3.31 14.75
CA GLY A 481 -6.68 4.02 15.81
C GLY A 481 -6.08 3.67 17.17
N PHE A 482 -6.02 4.64 18.08
CA PHE A 482 -5.66 4.39 19.48
C PHE A 482 -6.74 3.61 20.27
N ALA A 483 -7.84 3.22 19.61
CA ALA A 483 -8.82 2.28 20.12
C ALA A 483 -9.13 1.25 19.02
N GLU A 484 -8.66 0.02 19.20
CA GLU A 484 -9.22 -1.13 18.51
C GLU A 484 -10.47 -1.61 19.26
N PRO A 485 -11.50 -2.15 18.58
CA PRO A 485 -12.82 -2.40 19.15
C PRO A 485 -12.86 -3.46 20.26
N GLU A 486 -11.75 -4.16 20.53
CA GLU A 486 -11.74 -5.24 21.51
C GLU A 486 -11.89 -4.78 22.97
N LEU A 487 -11.68 -3.50 23.31
CA LEU A 487 -11.63 -3.06 24.71
C LEU A 487 -12.16 -1.64 24.96
N GLY A 488 -13.44 -1.39 24.67
CA GLY A 488 -14.30 -0.45 25.42
C GLY A 488 -13.83 1.00 25.69
N THR A 489 -12.96 1.58 24.88
CA THR A 489 -12.38 2.93 25.11
C THR A 489 -12.57 3.87 23.91
N ASP A 490 -13.82 4.15 23.57
CA ASP A 490 -14.25 5.11 22.52
C ASP A 490 -13.81 6.58 22.72
N LYS A 491 -13.00 6.90 23.74
CA LYS A 491 -12.56 8.28 24.04
C LYS A 491 -11.20 8.67 23.48
N PHE A 492 -10.39 7.74 22.98
CA PHE A 492 -9.00 8.03 22.55
C PHE A 492 -8.83 8.27 21.03
N THR A 493 -9.79 7.85 20.21
CA THR A 493 -9.74 7.98 18.74
C THR A 493 -10.06 9.39 18.24
N VAL A 494 -10.83 10.19 18.98
CA VAL A 494 -11.30 11.52 18.53
C VAL A 494 -10.33 12.66 18.89
N SER A 495 -9.22 12.37 19.55
CA SER A 495 -8.27 13.40 20.04
C SER A 495 -6.83 13.22 19.57
N THR A 496 -6.56 12.19 18.76
CA THR A 496 -5.22 11.88 18.24
C THR A 496 -5.13 12.21 16.75
N PRO A 497 -4.09 12.94 16.31
CA PRO A 497 -3.88 13.25 14.90
C PRO A 497 -3.35 12.05 14.11
N TYR A 498 -3.58 12.02 12.80
CA TYR A 498 -2.92 11.08 11.90
C TYR A 498 -1.42 11.37 11.87
N ILE A 499 -0.60 10.33 11.97
CA ILE A 499 0.87 10.44 12.02
C ILE A 499 1.45 10.25 10.62
N PHE A 500 1.28 11.26 9.76
CA PHE A 500 1.77 11.24 8.37
C PHE A 500 3.31 11.21 8.27
N GLU A 501 4.01 11.52 9.35
CA GLU A 501 5.47 11.41 9.46
C GLU A 501 5.98 9.97 9.33
N GLY A 502 5.11 8.96 9.50
CA GLY A 502 5.43 7.56 9.24
C GLY A 502 5.42 7.16 7.75
N VAL A 503 5.10 8.10 6.85
CA VAL A 503 4.89 7.84 5.42
C VAL A 503 5.97 8.57 4.59
N PRO A 504 6.98 7.86 4.05
CA PRO A 504 8.15 8.50 3.44
C PRO A 504 7.83 9.47 2.31
N TRP A 505 6.89 9.13 1.42
CA TRP A 505 6.53 9.98 0.27
C TRP A 505 5.72 11.22 0.63
N LEU A 506 5.30 11.37 1.89
CA LEU A 506 4.74 12.63 2.41
C LEU A 506 5.84 13.52 3.03
N LEU A 507 6.95 12.93 3.47
CA LEU A 507 8.11 13.68 3.98
C LEU A 507 9.00 14.21 2.86
N ASP A 508 9.13 13.47 1.77
CA ASP A 508 9.79 13.92 0.54
C ASP A 508 9.07 13.32 -0.66
N ARG A 509 8.41 14.16 -1.44
CA ARG A 509 7.64 13.70 -2.60
C ARG A 509 8.48 12.85 -3.57
N ARG A 510 9.79 13.12 -3.71
CA ARG A 510 10.67 12.43 -4.68
C ARG A 510 10.75 10.93 -4.46
N VAL A 511 10.55 10.47 -3.22
CA VAL A 511 10.56 9.04 -2.88
C VAL A 511 9.20 8.35 -3.07
N GLY A 512 8.24 9.05 -3.70
CA GLY A 512 6.94 8.53 -4.09
C GLY A 512 6.76 8.51 -5.61
N VAL A 513 5.87 7.64 -6.06
CA VAL A 513 5.47 7.52 -7.48
C VAL A 513 4.88 8.84 -7.96
N GLY A 514 5.20 9.25 -9.19
CA GLY A 514 4.80 10.55 -9.71
C GLY A 514 5.47 11.74 -8.99
N GLY A 515 6.48 11.47 -8.16
CA GLY A 515 7.08 12.47 -7.29
C GLY A 515 7.92 13.54 -7.99
N CYS A 516 8.27 13.32 -9.25
CA CYS A 516 9.03 14.25 -10.08
C CYS A 516 8.34 14.43 -11.43
N VAL A 517 8.32 15.68 -11.93
CA VAL A 517 8.00 15.97 -13.33
C VAL A 517 9.33 16.14 -14.05
N GLY A 518 9.71 15.15 -14.86
CA GLY A 518 11.05 15.08 -15.44
C GLY A 518 12.11 14.63 -14.44
N ALA A 519 13.33 15.15 -14.57
CA ALA A 519 14.43 14.81 -13.67
C ALA A 519 14.17 15.30 -12.24
N CYS A 520 14.44 14.45 -11.25
CA CYS A 520 14.30 14.85 -9.86
C CYS A 520 15.37 15.85 -9.45
N VAL A 521 14.95 16.88 -8.73
CA VAL A 521 15.87 17.83 -8.11
C VAL A 521 16.55 17.19 -6.90
N ASN A 522 17.80 17.57 -6.61
CA ASN A 522 18.58 17.02 -5.51
C ASN A 522 18.26 17.63 -4.13
N THR A 523 17.15 18.35 -4.03
CA THR A 523 16.69 19.01 -2.79
C THR A 523 15.42 18.33 -2.28
N PRO A 524 15.28 18.09 -0.96
CA PRO A 524 14.06 17.54 -0.38
C PRO A 524 12.82 18.37 -0.74
N ILE A 525 11.70 17.68 -1.01
CA ILE A 525 10.44 18.32 -1.40
C ILE A 525 9.30 17.87 -0.46
N PRO A 526 9.24 18.40 0.77
CA PRO A 526 8.18 18.05 1.73
C PRO A 526 6.83 18.66 1.34
N LEU A 527 5.73 18.16 1.91
CA LEU A 527 4.44 18.85 1.79
C LEU A 527 4.50 20.26 2.41
N SER A 528 3.76 21.20 1.83
CA SER A 528 3.68 22.57 2.35
C SER A 528 2.29 23.17 2.12
N PRO A 529 1.56 23.56 3.18
CA PRO A 529 1.84 23.28 4.59
C PRO A 529 1.79 21.78 4.89
N PHE A 530 2.62 21.29 5.82
CA PHE A 530 2.57 19.88 6.23
C PHE A 530 1.36 19.63 7.15
N SER A 531 0.70 18.48 7.01
CA SER A 531 -0.39 18.05 7.89
C SER A 531 0.18 17.53 9.23
N ILE A 532 0.77 18.43 10.00
CA ILE A 532 1.53 18.13 11.23
C ILE A 532 0.67 17.29 12.19
N SER A 533 1.21 16.18 12.67
CA SER A 533 0.64 15.44 13.78
C SER A 533 1.17 15.96 15.12
N GLY A 534 2.42 16.42 15.13
CA GLY A 534 3.11 16.80 16.37
C GLY A 534 3.48 15.59 17.22
N LEU A 535 3.34 14.39 16.66
CA LEU A 535 3.69 13.12 17.25
C LEU A 535 4.83 12.54 16.42
N ASP A 536 6.01 12.37 17.03
CA ASP A 536 7.12 11.65 16.39
C ASP A 536 6.95 10.14 16.68
N PRO A 537 6.70 9.31 15.65
CA PRO A 537 6.57 7.85 15.78
C PRO A 537 7.73 7.18 16.53
N ARG A 538 8.94 7.74 16.44
CA ARG A 538 10.09 7.21 17.15
C ARG A 538 9.85 7.34 18.62
N THR A 539 9.47 8.53 19.08
CA THR A 539 9.34 8.91 20.50
C THR A 539 7.97 8.70 21.10
N GLN A 540 7.00 8.19 20.34
CA GLN A 540 5.69 7.86 20.86
C GLN A 540 5.80 6.88 22.02
N VAL A 541 5.09 7.22 23.09
CA VAL A 541 4.89 6.35 24.25
C VAL A 541 3.57 5.64 24.02
N SER A 542 3.57 4.31 24.06
CA SER A 542 2.34 3.54 23.98
C SER A 542 1.43 3.95 25.16
N PRO A 543 0.15 4.28 24.92
CA PRO A 543 -0.79 4.53 26.00
C PRO A 543 -1.07 3.27 26.82
N PHE A 544 -0.78 2.07 26.28
CA PHE A 544 -1.02 0.80 26.94
C PHE A 544 0.14 0.38 27.86
N SER A 545 1.40 0.57 27.43
CA SER A 545 2.56 0.19 28.24
C SER A 545 3.20 1.35 29.00
N GLY A 546 2.90 2.61 28.65
CA GLY A 546 3.55 3.78 29.23
C GLY A 546 5.05 3.87 28.88
N THR A 547 5.51 3.08 27.90
CA THR A 547 6.88 3.04 27.43
C THR A 547 6.94 3.28 25.93
N ILE A 548 8.15 3.57 25.44
CA ILE A 548 8.42 3.57 24.01
C ILE A 548 8.36 2.11 23.51
N PRO A 549 7.52 1.82 22.49
CA PRO A 549 7.36 0.46 21.96
C PRO A 549 8.61 -0.13 21.31
N LEU A 550 9.28 0.67 20.47
CA LEU A 550 10.39 0.20 19.64
C LEU A 550 11.72 0.26 20.42
N PRO A 551 12.57 -0.78 20.32
CA PRO A 551 13.95 -0.70 20.78
C PRO A 551 14.69 0.45 20.11
N ALA A 552 15.64 1.06 20.83
CA ALA A 552 16.48 2.14 20.29
C ALA A 552 17.22 1.73 19.01
N ALA A 553 17.62 0.45 18.91
CA ALA A 553 18.27 -0.13 17.75
C ALA A 553 17.40 -0.15 16.49
N VAL A 554 16.07 -0.15 16.62
CA VAL A 554 15.13 -0.10 15.49
C VAL A 554 14.71 1.33 15.21
N ARG A 555 14.28 2.07 16.24
CA ARG A 555 13.70 3.43 16.08
C ARG A 555 14.65 4.44 15.42
N ASN A 556 15.96 4.24 15.59
CA ASN A 556 17.00 5.16 15.12
C ASN A 556 17.58 4.75 13.77
N GLN A 557 17.09 3.68 13.17
CA GLN A 557 17.56 3.22 11.86
C GLN A 557 16.85 3.98 10.75
N PRO A 558 17.51 4.18 9.60
CA PRO A 558 16.88 4.73 8.40
C PRO A 558 15.59 3.97 8.05
N VAL A 559 15.58 2.64 8.14
CA VAL A 559 14.39 1.81 7.88
C VAL A 559 13.20 2.07 8.81
N ALA A 560 13.37 2.81 9.91
CA ALA A 560 12.23 3.24 10.70
C ALA A 560 11.50 4.44 10.08
N PHE A 561 12.18 5.37 9.36
CA PHE A 561 11.58 6.64 8.89
C PHE A 561 12.17 7.30 7.62
N PHE A 562 13.17 6.71 6.97
CA PHE A 562 13.85 7.24 5.78
C PHE A 562 14.40 6.10 4.89
N PRO A 563 14.00 5.99 3.61
CA PRO A 563 14.23 4.75 2.89
C PRO A 563 15.67 4.52 2.40
N PHE A 564 16.60 5.49 2.42
CA PHE A 564 17.97 5.24 1.94
C PHE A 564 19.01 5.98 2.77
N GLY A 565 19.69 5.25 3.65
CA GLY A 565 20.88 5.72 4.33
C GLY A 565 21.94 6.19 3.33
N GLY A 566 22.61 7.30 3.64
CA GLY A 566 23.80 7.71 2.92
C GLY A 566 24.92 6.67 3.06
N VAL A 567 25.78 6.62 2.05
CA VAL A 567 27.01 5.82 2.03
C VAL A 567 27.85 6.06 3.29
N SER A 568 28.26 4.96 3.93
CA SER A 568 29.35 4.84 4.90
C SER A 568 29.29 5.71 6.16
N GLY A 569 29.03 5.05 7.31
CA GLY A 569 29.70 5.33 8.58
C GLY A 569 29.32 6.62 9.33
N ASN A 570 28.72 6.45 10.50
CA ASN A 570 28.66 7.41 11.62
C ASN A 570 28.05 8.80 11.36
N ALA A 571 26.79 8.97 11.78
CA ALA A 571 26.42 9.91 12.84
C ALA A 571 24.91 9.82 13.13
N ALA A 572 24.55 8.99 14.11
CA ALA A 572 23.30 9.15 14.84
C ALA A 572 23.41 10.39 15.74
N VAL A 573 23.20 11.59 15.19
CA VAL A 573 22.91 12.83 15.94
C VAL A 573 22.18 13.81 14.99
N GLY A 574 20.86 13.98 15.09
CA GLY A 574 20.17 14.97 14.26
C GLY A 574 18.65 14.92 14.34
N LEU A 575 18.07 15.96 14.92
CA LEU A 575 16.63 16.19 15.06
C LEU A 575 15.88 16.12 13.72
N LEU A 576 14.66 15.57 13.76
CA LEU A 576 13.59 15.97 12.86
C LEU A 576 13.25 17.43 13.21
N THR A 577 13.93 18.38 12.58
CA THR A 577 13.55 19.78 12.63
C THR A 577 12.71 20.05 11.41
N ILE A 578 11.39 19.88 11.59
CA ILE A 578 10.37 20.48 10.73
C ILE A 578 10.62 21.99 10.76
N PRO A 579 10.93 22.65 9.64
CA PRO A 579 11.03 24.10 9.62
C PRO A 579 9.68 24.69 10.04
N LEU A 580 9.70 25.49 11.11
CA LEU A 580 8.55 26.31 11.51
C LEU A 580 8.20 27.22 10.33
N VAL A 581 6.97 27.06 9.86
CA VAL A 581 6.28 27.99 8.98
C VAL A 581 6.00 29.27 9.78
N PRO A 582 6.00 30.45 9.17
CA PRO A 582 4.88 31.37 9.35
C PRO A 582 3.71 30.95 8.47
#